data_AF-A0A9N7Z0R4-F1
#
_entry.id   AF-A0A9N7Z0R4-F1
#
_cell.length_a   1.000
_cell.length_b   1.000
_cell.length_c   1.000
_cell.angle_alpha   90.00
_cell.angle_beta   90.00
_cell.angle_gamma   90.00
#
_symmetry.space_group_name_H-M   'P 1'
#
loop_
_entity.id
_entity.type
_entity.pdbx_description
1 polymer ?
#
loop_
_entity_poly.entity_id
_entity_poly.type
_entity_poly.pdbx_seq_one_letter_code
_entity_poly.pdbx_strand_id
1 'polypeptide(L)'
;MAADKCVHGVPPSLSAKVVGSFAYLTIRDRLPTILTKVVDTIHRNKNKFFEEYGEEGIQAEKQTIGLLSKLRNELQTDKPVLALTDSLQDAESWNQYLQRHQGPQGDQDAVSWFQSPWLYVECYMYRRIQEALWLNPPISDYDVFNEAKTQSYFESQQAVMALCTYLGGVNKSKEELSKNQLLDTFNKLLKVSLWGNKCDLSISAGQKNSQKTSPLDSLSSLQPFILVDDSNMASRGRSISTASVSRGLSLMSQLTISSGPSVRPWQPITCGCPRVVYGGRAT
;
A
#
# COMPACT_ATOMS: atom_id res chain seq x y z
N MET A 1 8.91 36.51 -0.08
CA MET A 1 9.97 35.48 -0.07
C MET A 1 10.00 34.87 1.32
N ALA A 2 9.10 33.91 1.60
CA ALA A 2 9.09 33.21 2.87
C ALA A 2 10.05 32.03 2.76
N ALA A 3 11.16 32.12 3.48
CA ALA A 3 12.15 31.08 3.57
C ALA A 3 11.51 29.82 4.15
N ASP A 4 11.63 28.73 3.40
CA ASP A 4 11.60 27.36 3.91
C ASP A 4 12.40 27.38 5.23
N LYS A 5 11.76 27.11 6.37
CA LYS A 5 12.52 26.84 7.59
C LYS A 5 13.20 25.50 7.37
N CYS A 6 14.29 25.52 6.61
CA CYS A 6 15.27 24.47 6.57
C CYS A 6 15.60 24.17 8.02
N VAL A 7 15.13 23.03 8.52
CA VAL A 7 15.84 22.32 9.57
C VAL A 7 17.26 22.18 9.03
N HIS A 8 18.20 22.98 9.55
CA HIS A 8 19.54 23.08 8.99
C HIS A 8 20.10 21.67 8.72
N GLY A 9 20.35 21.35 7.45
CA GLY A 9 20.90 20.06 7.03
C GLY A 9 19.92 19.03 6.44
N VAL A 10 18.61 19.29 6.41
CA VAL A 10 17.64 18.41 5.74
C VAL A 10 17.25 18.97 4.36
N PRO A 11 17.39 18.21 3.26
CA PRO A 11 16.93 18.64 1.94
C PRO A 11 15.41 18.93 1.91
N PRO A 12 14.95 19.84 1.04
CA PRO A 12 13.53 20.11 0.88
C PRO A 12 12.79 18.86 0.41
N SER A 13 11.52 18.73 0.81
CA SER A 13 10.68 17.63 0.36
C SER A 13 10.42 17.69 -1.14
N LEU A 14 10.36 16.53 -1.79
CA LEU A 14 9.86 16.44 -3.17
C LEU A 14 8.44 17.00 -3.23
N SER A 15 8.16 17.82 -4.24
CA SER A 15 6.86 18.46 -4.45
C SER A 15 6.62 18.68 -5.94
N ALA A 16 5.38 18.99 -6.31
CA ALA A 16 5.04 19.34 -7.69
C ALA A 16 5.43 20.78 -8.06
N LYS A 17 6.13 21.53 -7.19
CA LYS A 17 6.70 22.84 -7.53
C LYS A 17 7.67 22.77 -8.70
N VAL A 18 8.38 21.64 -8.83
CA VAL A 18 9.37 21.42 -9.89
C VAL A 18 8.68 20.79 -11.10
N VAL A 19 8.30 21.63 -12.06
CA VAL A 19 7.70 21.21 -13.33
C VAL A 19 8.60 20.18 -14.04
N GLY A 20 8.00 19.08 -14.50
CA GLY A 20 8.71 17.98 -15.16
C GLY A 20 9.32 16.94 -14.21
N SER A 21 9.33 17.18 -12.90
CA SER A 21 9.68 16.14 -11.93
C SER A 21 8.65 15.00 -11.90
N PHE A 22 9.05 13.83 -11.42
CA PHE A 22 8.12 12.70 -11.24
C PHE A 22 6.97 13.03 -10.27
N ALA A 23 7.23 13.84 -9.24
CA ALA A 23 6.20 14.33 -8.32
C ALA A 23 5.17 15.21 -9.05
N TYR A 24 5.64 16.13 -9.89
CA TYR A 24 4.77 16.97 -10.73
C TYR A 24 3.91 16.13 -11.68
N LEU A 25 4.52 15.17 -12.41
CA LEU A 25 3.77 14.27 -13.29
C LEU A 25 2.78 13.40 -12.53
N THR A 26 3.13 12.95 -11.33
CA THR A 26 2.25 12.16 -10.47
C THR A 26 1.03 12.96 -10.06
N ILE A 27 1.22 14.15 -9.50
CA ILE A 27 0.13 15.02 -9.03
C ILE A 27 -0.72 15.50 -10.20
N ARG A 28 -0.11 15.93 -11.32
CA ARG A 28 -0.81 16.46 -12.48
C ARG A 28 -1.61 15.42 -13.25
N ASP A 29 -1.06 14.22 -13.46
CA ASP A 29 -1.65 13.25 -14.40
C ASP A 29 -2.16 11.98 -13.70
N ARG A 30 -1.37 11.43 -12.76
CA ARG A 30 -1.64 10.10 -12.19
C ARG A 30 -2.73 10.14 -11.14
N LEU A 31 -2.68 11.08 -10.20
CA LEU A 31 -3.70 11.20 -9.16
C LEU A 31 -5.11 11.47 -9.73
N PRO A 32 -5.31 12.37 -10.72
CA PRO A 32 -6.61 12.53 -11.37
C PRO A 32 -7.10 11.28 -12.10
N THR A 33 -6.17 10.55 -12.73
CA THR A 33 -6.48 9.28 -13.40
C THR A 33 -6.97 8.23 -12.39
N ILE A 34 -6.31 8.14 -11.23
CA ILE A 34 -6.72 7.25 -10.14
C ILE A 34 -8.12 7.63 -9.62
N LEU A 35 -8.36 8.92 -9.34
CA LEU A 35 -9.67 9.41 -8.89
C LEU A 35 -10.79 9.11 -9.89
N THR A 36 -10.51 9.25 -11.19
CA THR A 36 -11.46 8.92 -12.25
C THR A 36 -11.81 7.43 -12.22
N LYS A 37 -10.82 6.54 -12.07
CA LYS A 37 -11.07 5.09 -11.93
C LYS A 37 -11.85 4.73 -10.67
N VAL A 38 -11.63 5.44 -9.57
CA VAL A 38 -12.39 5.26 -8.32
C VAL A 38 -13.85 5.63 -8.56
N VAL A 39 -14.13 6.78 -9.17
CA VAL A 39 -15.48 7.21 -9.55
C VAL A 39 -16.13 6.17 -10.48
N ASP A 40 -15.42 5.72 -11.51
CA ASP A 40 -15.92 4.71 -12.44
C ASP A 40 -16.23 3.38 -11.73
N THR A 41 -15.43 3.00 -10.73
CA THR A 41 -15.64 1.76 -9.97
C THR A 41 -16.88 1.84 -9.10
N ILE A 42 -17.07 2.96 -8.39
CA ILE A 42 -18.28 3.19 -7.60
C ILE A 42 -19.52 3.17 -8.53
N HIS A 43 -19.45 3.87 -9.66
CA HIS A 43 -20.56 3.96 -10.60
C HIS A 43 -20.93 2.61 -11.21
N ARG A 44 -19.95 1.79 -11.62
CA ARG A 44 -20.20 0.44 -12.16
C ARG A 44 -20.82 -0.51 -11.13
N ASN A 45 -20.60 -0.27 -9.83
CA ASN A 45 -21.15 -1.09 -8.75
C ASN A 45 -22.50 -0.57 -8.23
N LYS A 46 -23.09 0.44 -8.88
CA LYS A 46 -24.42 0.99 -8.57
C LYS A 46 -25.50 -0.08 -8.37
N ASN A 47 -25.57 -1.07 -9.26
CA ASN A 47 -26.58 -2.14 -9.15
C ASN A 47 -26.39 -2.98 -7.88
N LYS A 48 -25.14 -3.24 -7.47
CA LYS A 48 -24.86 -3.96 -6.23
C LYS A 48 -25.27 -3.15 -5.00
N PHE A 49 -25.03 -1.84 -5.01
CA PHE A 49 -25.50 -0.98 -3.92
C PHE A 49 -27.02 -0.94 -3.82
N PHE A 50 -27.73 -0.99 -4.96
CA PHE A 50 -29.19 -1.12 -4.96
C PHE A 50 -29.66 -2.48 -4.45
N GLU A 51 -29.03 -3.56 -4.88
CA GLU A 51 -29.37 -4.92 -4.43
C GLU A 51 -29.15 -5.10 -2.92
N GLU A 52 -28.08 -4.52 -2.37
CA GLU A 52 -27.71 -4.67 -0.96
C GLU A 52 -28.41 -3.66 -0.03
N TYR A 53 -28.60 -2.42 -0.48
CA TYR A 53 -29.06 -1.31 0.35
C TYR A 53 -30.25 -0.51 -0.21
N GLY A 54 -30.82 -0.93 -1.35
CA GLY A 54 -31.95 -0.25 -1.98
C GLY A 54 -31.62 1.17 -2.47
N GLU A 55 -32.62 2.05 -2.44
CA GLU A 55 -32.49 3.46 -2.86
C GLU A 55 -31.47 4.25 -2.01
N GLU A 56 -31.27 3.88 -0.75
CA GLU A 56 -30.26 4.51 0.12
C GLU A 56 -28.85 4.26 -0.41
N GLY A 57 -28.57 3.05 -0.91
CA GLY A 57 -27.29 2.72 -1.57
C GLY A 57 -27.05 3.56 -2.84
N ILE A 58 -28.09 3.79 -3.63
CA ILE A 58 -28.01 4.66 -4.83
C ILE A 58 -27.76 6.12 -4.46
N GLN A 59 -28.41 6.60 -3.39
CA GLN A 59 -28.22 7.96 -2.94
C GLN A 59 -26.80 8.18 -2.39
N ALA A 60 -26.29 7.23 -1.60
CA ALA A 60 -24.94 7.26 -1.07
C ALA A 60 -23.88 7.19 -2.18
N GLU A 61 -24.10 6.37 -3.22
CA GLU A 61 -23.25 6.33 -4.42
C GLU A 61 -23.15 7.70 -5.08
N LYS A 62 -24.28 8.34 -5.39
CA LYS A 62 -24.31 9.66 -6.03
C LYS A 62 -23.59 10.73 -5.20
N GLN A 63 -23.81 10.74 -3.90
CA GLN A 63 -23.17 11.70 -2.99
C GLN A 63 -21.65 11.49 -2.93
N THR A 64 -21.21 10.22 -2.85
CA THR A 64 -19.79 9.85 -2.86
C THR A 64 -19.13 10.27 -4.17
N ILE A 65 -19.75 10.01 -5.32
CA ILE A 65 -19.26 10.47 -6.64
C ILE A 65 -19.15 11.98 -6.69
N GLY A 66 -20.12 12.71 -6.11
CA GLY A 66 -20.08 14.17 -6.00
C GLY A 66 -18.85 14.66 -5.23
N LEU A 67 -18.57 14.09 -4.06
CA LEU A 67 -17.40 14.43 -3.25
C LEU A 67 -16.07 14.10 -3.96
N LEU A 68 -15.98 12.94 -4.63
CA LEU A 68 -14.78 12.53 -5.36
C LEU A 68 -14.55 13.37 -6.62
N SER A 69 -15.62 13.78 -7.31
CA SER A 69 -15.54 14.69 -8.45
C SER A 69 -15.08 16.08 -8.01
N LYS A 70 -15.56 16.55 -6.86
CA LYS A 70 -15.08 17.78 -6.22
C LYS A 70 -13.60 17.68 -5.86
N LEU A 71 -13.18 16.58 -5.24
CA LEU A 71 -11.78 16.31 -4.89
C LEU A 71 -10.87 16.32 -6.12
N ARG A 72 -11.31 15.69 -7.23
CA ARG A 72 -10.57 15.71 -8.49
C ARG A 72 -10.40 17.13 -9.03
N ASN A 73 -11.46 17.94 -9.00
CA ASN A 73 -11.39 19.33 -9.42
C ASN A 73 -10.50 20.18 -8.50
N GLU A 74 -10.59 20.00 -7.18
CA GLU A 74 -9.71 20.63 -6.19
C GLU A 74 -8.24 20.35 -6.52
N LEU A 75 -7.92 19.10 -6.81
CA LEU A 75 -6.58 18.66 -7.19
C LEU A 75 -6.11 19.27 -8.52
N GLN A 76 -6.92 19.19 -9.57
CA GLN A 76 -6.55 19.66 -10.91
C GLN A 76 -6.41 21.19 -11.00
N THR A 77 -7.14 21.92 -10.15
CA THR A 77 -7.12 23.40 -10.13
C THR A 77 -6.29 23.98 -8.99
N ASP A 78 -5.43 23.15 -8.39
CA ASP A 78 -4.53 23.49 -7.29
C ASP A 78 -5.22 24.26 -6.14
N LYS A 79 -6.42 23.82 -5.75
CA LYS A 79 -7.12 24.40 -4.61
C LYS A 79 -6.37 24.13 -3.31
N PRO A 80 -6.58 24.95 -2.28
CA PRO A 80 -6.07 24.65 -0.95
C PRO A 80 -6.55 23.29 -0.44
N VAL A 81 -5.66 22.56 0.24
CA VAL A 81 -5.94 21.37 1.02
C VAL A 81 -6.86 21.76 2.18
N LEU A 82 -7.92 20.98 2.38
CA LEU A 82 -8.95 21.24 3.37
C LEU A 82 -8.81 20.30 4.57
N ALA A 83 -9.27 20.76 5.74
CA ALA A 83 -9.39 19.89 6.91
C ALA A 83 -10.37 18.74 6.64
N LEU A 84 -10.07 17.56 7.18
CA LEU A 84 -10.98 16.43 7.22
C LEU A 84 -12.13 16.72 8.20
N THR A 85 -13.29 16.18 7.89
CA THR A 85 -14.58 16.45 8.54
C THR A 85 -15.28 15.19 9.04
N ASP A 86 -14.80 14.01 8.65
CA ASP A 86 -15.29 12.75 9.19
C ASP A 86 -14.89 12.52 10.66
N SER A 87 -15.50 11.50 11.26
CA SER A 87 -15.35 11.16 12.67
C SER A 87 -14.35 10.02 12.92
N LEU A 88 -13.48 9.68 11.97
CA LEU A 88 -12.47 8.64 12.17
C LEU A 88 -11.38 9.12 13.12
N GLN A 89 -10.79 8.18 13.87
CA GLN A 89 -9.82 8.46 14.93
C GLN A 89 -8.58 9.24 14.44
N ASP A 90 -8.18 9.06 13.19
CA ASP A 90 -7.00 9.70 12.61
C ASP A 90 -7.25 11.13 12.10
N ALA A 91 -8.52 11.55 11.96
CA ALA A 91 -8.88 12.84 11.36
C ALA A 91 -8.27 14.02 12.13
N GLU A 92 -8.25 13.96 13.47
CA GLU A 92 -7.63 14.99 14.29
C GLU A 92 -6.13 15.11 14.01
N SER A 93 -5.42 13.98 13.89
CA SER A 93 -3.98 13.98 13.61
C SER A 93 -3.65 14.58 12.24
N TRP A 94 -4.47 14.28 11.23
CA TRP A 94 -4.38 14.89 9.90
C TRP A 94 -4.60 16.41 9.93
N ASN A 95 -5.62 16.85 10.67
CA ASN A 95 -5.96 18.27 10.79
C ASN A 95 -4.88 19.04 11.55
N GLN A 96 -4.32 18.47 12.62
CA GLN A 96 -3.16 19.04 13.32
C GLN A 96 -1.93 19.15 12.40
N TYR A 97 -1.68 18.14 11.55
CA TYR A 97 -0.59 18.21 10.58
C TYR A 97 -0.80 19.33 9.56
N LEU A 98 -2.02 19.48 9.02
CA LEU A 98 -2.38 20.57 8.11
C LEU A 98 -2.19 21.96 8.76
N GLN A 99 -2.66 22.13 10.00
CA GLN A 99 -2.54 23.39 10.74
C GLN A 99 -1.08 23.80 10.95
N ARG A 100 -0.18 22.85 11.25
CA ARG A 100 1.26 23.12 11.40
C ARG A 100 1.89 23.69 10.12
N HIS A 101 1.37 23.30 8.96
CA HIS A 101 1.86 23.76 7.65
C HIS A 101 1.22 25.06 7.17
N GLN A 102 0.05 25.43 7.69
CA GLN A 102 -0.67 26.66 7.30
C GLN A 102 -0.09 27.94 7.95
N GLY A 103 0.80 27.83 8.94
CA GLY A 103 1.47 28.96 9.58
C GLY A 103 0.55 29.85 10.44
N PRO A 104 1.10 30.62 11.41
CA PRO A 104 0.32 31.46 12.33
C PRO A 104 -0.22 32.78 11.74
N GLN A 105 0.16 33.14 10.51
CA GLN A 105 -0.37 34.29 9.78
C GLN A 105 -0.55 33.86 8.33
N GLY A 106 -1.76 34.04 7.78
CA GLY A 106 -2.17 33.59 6.45
C GLY A 106 -1.43 34.25 5.30
N ASP A 107 -0.12 34.05 5.22
CA ASP A 107 0.75 34.56 4.17
C ASP A 107 0.95 33.50 3.07
N GLN A 108 0.15 33.72 2.02
CA GLN A 108 0.37 33.58 0.57
C GLN A 108 0.70 32.23 -0.10
N ASP A 109 1.30 31.25 0.57
CA ASP A 109 1.42 29.91 -0.02
C ASP A 109 0.45 28.97 0.69
N ALA A 110 -0.83 29.05 0.32
CA ALA A 110 -1.83 28.10 0.80
C ALA A 110 -1.30 26.68 0.59
N VAL A 111 -1.37 25.83 1.64
CA VAL A 111 -1.08 24.39 1.53
C VAL A 111 -1.99 23.84 0.43
N SER A 112 -1.44 23.65 -0.77
CA SER A 112 -2.16 23.23 -1.97
C SER A 112 -1.54 21.98 -2.56
N TRP A 113 -2.19 21.40 -3.57
CA TRP A 113 -1.78 20.14 -4.19
C TRP A 113 -0.40 20.20 -4.84
N PHE A 114 -0.06 21.32 -5.49
CA PHE A 114 1.21 21.48 -6.19
C PHE A 114 2.32 22.04 -5.30
N GLN A 115 1.96 22.79 -4.26
CA GLN A 115 2.91 23.45 -3.36
C GLN A 115 3.35 22.58 -2.18
N SER A 116 2.55 21.59 -1.78
CA SER A 116 2.84 20.80 -0.59
C SER A 116 3.78 19.62 -0.86
N PRO A 117 4.38 19.01 0.19
CA PRO A 117 5.17 17.79 0.04
C PRO A 117 4.38 16.70 -0.69
N TRP A 118 4.99 16.07 -1.70
CA TRP A 118 4.37 15.05 -2.54
C TRP A 118 3.81 13.89 -1.72
N LEU A 119 4.61 13.37 -0.78
CA LEU A 119 4.19 12.30 0.12
C LEU A 119 2.90 12.65 0.87
N TYR A 120 2.80 13.89 1.36
CA TYR A 120 1.62 14.34 2.10
C TYR A 120 0.38 14.39 1.20
N VAL A 121 0.46 15.03 0.03
CA VAL A 121 -0.72 15.20 -0.84
C VAL A 121 -1.18 13.89 -1.48
N GLU A 122 -0.26 12.97 -1.75
CA GLU A 122 -0.61 11.64 -2.23
C GLU A 122 -1.36 10.85 -1.14
N CYS A 123 -0.85 10.82 0.10
CA CYS A 123 -1.56 10.17 1.21
C CYS A 123 -2.89 10.86 1.53
N TYR A 124 -2.93 12.20 1.48
CA TYR A 124 -4.15 12.98 1.71
C TYR A 124 -5.24 12.65 0.69
N MET A 125 -4.88 12.46 -0.59
CA MET A 125 -5.83 12.06 -1.63
C MET A 125 -6.54 10.74 -1.27
N TYR A 126 -5.78 9.71 -0.87
CA TYR A 126 -6.34 8.43 -0.47
C TYR A 126 -7.19 8.55 0.81
N ARG A 127 -6.79 9.39 1.77
CA ARG A 127 -7.57 9.63 2.98
C ARG A 127 -8.88 10.38 2.70
N ARG A 128 -8.89 11.31 1.73
CA ARG A 128 -10.11 11.98 1.24
C ARG A 128 -11.04 11.05 0.46
N ILE A 129 -10.51 10.02 -0.22
CA ILE A 129 -11.35 8.95 -0.80
C ILE A 129 -12.07 8.19 0.33
N GLN A 130 -11.36 7.83 1.40
CA GLN A 130 -11.96 7.15 2.55
C GLN A 130 -12.99 8.04 3.26
N GLU A 131 -12.69 9.33 3.45
CA GLU A 131 -13.63 10.31 4.00
C GLU A 131 -14.92 10.35 3.16
N ALA A 132 -14.80 10.40 1.82
CA ALA A 132 -15.97 10.45 0.94
C ALA A 132 -16.88 9.23 1.10
N LEU A 133 -16.34 8.04 1.34
CA LEU A 133 -17.13 6.84 1.62
C LEU A 133 -17.73 6.90 3.04
N TRP A 134 -16.92 7.26 4.03
CA TRP A 134 -17.34 7.32 5.42
C TRP A 134 -18.52 8.27 5.65
N LEU A 135 -18.50 9.43 5.01
CA LEU A 135 -19.56 10.43 5.11
C LEU A 135 -20.89 10.01 4.46
N ASN A 136 -20.91 8.91 3.68
CA ASN A 136 -22.08 8.47 2.93
C ASN A 136 -22.42 7.00 3.25
N PRO A 137 -22.94 6.70 4.46
CA PRO A 137 -23.53 5.39 4.72
C PRO A 137 -24.71 5.14 3.76
N PRO A 138 -25.01 3.87 3.39
CA PRO A 138 -24.50 2.63 3.98
C PRO A 138 -23.24 2.05 3.33
N ILE A 139 -22.57 2.79 2.42
CA ILE A 139 -21.40 2.27 1.67
C ILE A 139 -20.04 2.62 2.31
N SER A 140 -20.02 2.96 3.60
CA SER A 140 -18.83 3.45 4.31
C SER A 140 -17.66 2.48 4.33
N ASP A 141 -17.93 1.17 4.31
CA ASP A 141 -16.92 0.10 4.33
C ASP A 141 -16.54 -0.40 2.92
N TYR A 142 -17.05 0.24 1.85
CA TYR A 142 -16.79 -0.20 0.49
C TYR A 142 -15.34 0.08 0.07
N ASP A 143 -14.61 -0.98 -0.27
CA ASP A 143 -13.24 -0.87 -0.77
C ASP A 143 -13.20 -0.66 -2.29
N VAL A 144 -13.04 0.60 -2.69
CA VAL A 144 -12.98 1.04 -4.10
C VAL A 144 -11.82 0.44 -4.90
N PHE A 145 -10.80 -0.13 -4.25
CA PHE A 145 -9.67 -0.77 -4.91
C PHE A 145 -9.79 -2.29 -4.93
N ASN A 146 -10.78 -2.89 -4.26
CA ASN A 146 -10.90 -4.34 -4.10
C ASN A 146 -11.02 -5.08 -5.45
N GLU A 147 -11.79 -4.55 -6.40
CA GLU A 147 -11.93 -5.15 -7.73
C GLU A 147 -10.58 -5.23 -8.45
N ALA A 148 -9.82 -4.13 -8.46
CA ALA A 148 -8.51 -4.07 -9.09
C ALA A 148 -7.50 -5.00 -8.40
N LYS A 149 -7.50 -5.05 -7.06
CA LYS A 149 -6.67 -5.95 -6.25
C LYS A 149 -6.96 -7.42 -6.55
N THR A 150 -8.25 -7.76 -6.57
CA THR A 150 -8.73 -9.12 -6.84
C THR A 150 -8.37 -9.55 -8.26
N GLN A 151 -8.59 -8.68 -9.25
CA GLN A 151 -8.22 -8.94 -10.64
C GLN A 151 -6.71 -9.15 -10.79
N SER A 152 -5.89 -8.30 -10.18
CA SER A 152 -4.42 -8.43 -10.22
C SER A 152 -3.93 -9.74 -9.60
N TYR A 153 -4.59 -10.20 -8.53
CA TYR A 153 -4.32 -11.51 -7.94
C TYR A 153 -4.64 -12.65 -8.90
N PHE A 154 -5.84 -12.64 -9.51
CA PHE A 154 -6.24 -13.67 -10.48
C PHE A 154 -5.30 -13.73 -11.69
N GLU A 155 -4.90 -12.57 -12.22
CA GLU A 155 -3.97 -12.51 -13.35
C GLU A 155 -2.54 -12.97 -12.99
N SER A 156 -2.19 -12.98 -11.69
CA SER A 156 -0.88 -13.44 -11.19
C SER A 156 -0.88 -14.89 -10.69
N GLN A 157 -1.96 -15.65 -10.89
CA GLN A 157 -2.09 -17.01 -10.37
C GLN A 157 -0.97 -17.95 -10.80
N GLN A 158 -0.52 -17.88 -12.06
CA GLN A 158 0.56 -18.73 -12.56
C GLN A 158 1.88 -18.45 -11.82
N ALA A 159 2.20 -17.17 -11.59
CA ALA A 159 3.37 -16.77 -10.81
C ALA A 159 3.27 -17.25 -9.35
N VAL A 160 2.09 -17.14 -8.73
CA VAL A 160 1.82 -17.66 -7.37
C VAL A 160 2.01 -19.18 -7.33
N MET A 161 1.46 -19.93 -8.29
CA MET A 161 1.60 -21.38 -8.36
C MET A 161 3.05 -21.81 -8.55
N ALA A 162 3.83 -21.10 -9.38
CA ALA A 162 5.25 -21.37 -9.57
C ALA A 162 6.04 -21.17 -8.27
N LEU A 163 5.77 -20.07 -7.54
CA LEU A 163 6.40 -19.80 -6.25
C LEU A 163 6.00 -20.83 -5.18
N CYS A 164 4.73 -21.19 -5.09
CA CYS A 164 4.25 -22.21 -4.15
C CYS A 164 4.87 -23.59 -4.46
N THR A 165 4.97 -23.96 -5.73
CA THR A 165 5.61 -25.22 -6.16
C THR A 165 7.09 -25.23 -5.78
N TYR A 166 7.80 -24.14 -6.06
CA TYR A 166 9.20 -23.99 -5.72
C TYR A 166 9.43 -24.10 -4.20
N LEU A 167 8.67 -23.34 -3.40
CA LEU A 167 8.74 -23.38 -1.94
C LEU A 167 8.39 -24.76 -1.38
N GLY A 168 7.41 -25.44 -1.96
CA GLY A 168 7.05 -26.82 -1.60
C GLY A 168 8.21 -27.79 -1.83
N GLY A 169 8.94 -27.65 -2.94
CA GLY A 169 10.14 -28.45 -3.22
C GLY A 169 11.29 -28.17 -2.25
N VAL A 170 11.55 -26.88 -1.97
CA VAL A 170 12.56 -26.46 -0.97
C VAL A 170 12.23 -27.01 0.41
N ASN A 171 10.96 -26.94 0.83
CA ASN A 171 10.57 -27.39 2.17
C ASN A 171 10.71 -28.92 2.34
N LYS A 172 10.43 -29.70 1.29
CA LYS A 172 10.61 -31.16 1.28
C LYS A 172 12.07 -31.60 1.35
N SER A 173 12.98 -30.83 0.76
CA SER A 173 14.41 -31.14 0.69
C SER A 173 15.24 -30.37 1.74
N LYS A 174 14.59 -29.60 2.62
CA LYS A 174 15.25 -28.64 3.51
C LYS A 174 16.37 -29.26 4.36
N GLU A 175 16.19 -30.48 4.84
CA GLU A 175 17.13 -31.21 5.69
C GLU A 175 18.37 -31.69 4.92
N GLU A 176 18.25 -31.82 3.59
CA GLU A 176 19.32 -32.26 2.68
C GLU A 176 20.09 -31.06 2.10
N LEU A 177 19.56 -29.85 2.21
CA LEU A 177 20.19 -28.64 1.68
C LEU A 177 21.33 -28.16 2.58
N SER A 178 22.49 -27.91 1.98
CA SER A 178 23.59 -27.24 2.64
C SER A 178 23.23 -25.79 3.04
N LYS A 179 23.97 -25.22 4.00
CA LYS A 179 23.80 -23.82 4.41
C LYS A 179 23.92 -22.85 3.23
N ASN A 180 24.82 -23.13 2.27
CA ASN A 180 25.00 -22.30 1.09
C ASN A 180 23.78 -22.37 0.16
N GLN A 181 23.20 -23.56 -0.04
CA GLN A 181 21.98 -23.70 -0.85
C GLN A 181 20.75 -23.04 -0.21
N LEU A 182 20.64 -23.09 1.11
CA LEU A 182 19.60 -22.37 1.85
C LEU A 182 19.77 -20.85 1.72
N LEU A 183 21.02 -20.36 1.80
CA LEU A 183 21.34 -18.95 1.59
C LEU A 183 21.01 -18.49 0.17
N ASP A 184 21.35 -19.28 -0.84
CA ASP A 184 20.99 -18.99 -2.24
C ASP A 184 19.48 -18.95 -2.44
N THR A 185 18.75 -19.86 -1.80
CA THR A 185 17.28 -19.88 -1.82
C THR A 185 16.70 -18.64 -1.15
N PHE A 186 17.22 -18.25 0.02
CA PHE A 186 16.83 -17.01 0.69
C PHE A 186 17.06 -15.78 -0.20
N ASN A 187 18.26 -15.66 -0.80
CA ASN A 187 18.60 -14.55 -1.68
C ASN A 187 17.71 -14.50 -2.93
N LYS A 188 17.36 -15.66 -3.50
CA LYS A 188 16.39 -15.74 -4.61
C LYS A 188 15.03 -15.20 -4.20
N LEU A 189 14.49 -15.65 -3.06
CA LEU A 189 13.18 -15.21 -2.57
C LEU A 189 13.17 -13.73 -2.18
N LEU A 190 14.27 -13.21 -1.63
CA LEU A 190 14.43 -11.78 -1.36
C LEU A 190 14.34 -10.95 -2.65
N LYS A 191 15.00 -11.41 -3.72
CA LYS A 191 14.93 -10.76 -5.03
C LYS A 191 13.55 -10.88 -5.67
N VAL A 192 12.86 -12.03 -5.51
CA VAL A 192 11.45 -12.15 -5.91
C VAL A 192 10.60 -11.11 -5.18
N SER A 193 10.79 -10.95 -3.86
CA SER A 193 10.06 -9.95 -3.07
C SER A 193 10.35 -8.53 -3.52
N LEU A 194 11.61 -8.19 -3.84
CA LEU A 194 11.99 -6.88 -4.37
C LEU A 194 11.24 -6.58 -5.68
N TRP A 195 11.25 -7.53 -6.61
CA TRP A 195 10.67 -7.33 -7.94
C TRP A 195 9.15 -7.49 -7.98
N GLY A 196 8.54 -8.14 -6.98
CA GLY A 196 7.09 -8.21 -6.83
C GLY A 196 6.42 -6.83 -6.69
N ASN A 197 7.15 -5.82 -6.21
CA ASN A 197 6.69 -4.43 -6.18
C ASN A 197 6.46 -3.83 -7.57
N LYS A 198 6.96 -4.46 -8.65
CA LYS A 198 6.62 -4.04 -10.01
C LYS A 198 5.13 -4.20 -10.31
N CYS A 199 4.39 -5.04 -9.58
CA CYS A 199 2.95 -5.21 -9.75
C CYS A 199 2.09 -4.19 -8.98
N ASP A 200 2.70 -3.13 -8.44
CA ASP A 200 1.99 -2.13 -7.64
C ASP A 200 1.06 -1.24 -8.50
N LEU A 201 -0.18 -1.05 -8.03
CA LEU A 201 -1.21 -0.26 -8.70
C LEU A 201 -0.92 1.26 -8.65
N SER A 202 -0.27 1.77 -7.60
CA SER A 202 0.14 3.18 -7.52
C SER A 202 1.22 3.51 -8.57
N ILE A 203 2.13 2.56 -8.83
CA ILE A 203 3.17 2.67 -9.87
C ILE A 203 2.60 2.49 -11.28
N SER A 204 1.37 2.00 -11.45
CA SER A 204 0.72 1.90 -12.75
C SER A 204 -0.41 2.92 -12.94
N ALA A 205 -0.63 3.86 -12.02
CA ALA A 205 -1.81 4.73 -11.99
C ALA A 205 -3.13 3.91 -12.09
N GLY A 206 -3.17 2.79 -11.38
CA GLY A 206 -4.25 1.82 -11.37
C GLY A 206 -4.40 1.03 -12.66
N GLN A 207 -3.38 0.98 -13.54
CA GLN A 207 -3.39 0.11 -14.72
C GLN A 207 -3.05 -1.32 -14.34
N LYS A 208 -3.54 -2.29 -15.11
CA LYS A 208 -3.23 -3.70 -14.92
C LYS A 208 -1.74 -3.93 -15.06
N ASN A 209 -1.13 -4.55 -14.05
CA ASN A 209 0.30 -4.84 -14.03
C ASN A 209 0.53 -6.20 -13.36
N SER A 210 0.21 -7.26 -14.08
CA SER A 210 0.25 -8.64 -13.58
C SER A 210 1.47 -9.40 -14.09
N GLN A 211 2.01 -10.27 -13.24
CA GLN A 211 3.16 -11.10 -13.57
C GLN A 211 2.70 -12.44 -14.14
N LYS A 212 2.93 -12.62 -15.45
CA LYS A 212 2.45 -13.79 -16.22
C LYS A 212 3.47 -14.92 -16.33
N THR A 213 4.74 -14.66 -16.04
CA THR A 213 5.83 -15.64 -16.08
C THR A 213 6.32 -15.98 -14.67
N SER A 214 7.02 -17.10 -14.53
CA SER A 214 7.69 -17.48 -13.27
C SER A 214 8.59 -16.32 -12.80
N PRO A 215 8.39 -15.80 -11.58
CA PRO A 215 9.24 -14.75 -11.03
C PRO A 215 10.69 -15.20 -10.85
N LEU A 216 10.90 -16.49 -10.62
CA LEU A 216 12.21 -17.08 -10.43
C LEU A 216 13.05 -17.04 -11.71
N ASP A 217 12.42 -17.27 -12.86
CA ASP A 217 13.10 -17.36 -14.15
C ASP A 217 13.56 -15.98 -14.64
N SER A 218 12.87 -14.93 -14.18
CA SER A 218 13.16 -13.54 -14.54
C SER A 218 14.26 -12.91 -13.69
N LEU A 219 14.74 -13.57 -12.63
CA LEU A 219 15.69 -12.95 -11.69
C LEU A 219 17.04 -12.62 -12.34
N SER A 220 17.53 -13.48 -13.24
CA SER A 220 18.83 -13.30 -13.89
C SER A 220 18.85 -12.06 -14.78
N SER A 221 17.80 -11.82 -15.55
CA SER A 221 17.66 -10.64 -16.41
C SER A 221 17.40 -9.37 -15.60
N LEU A 222 16.90 -9.50 -14.37
CA LEU A 222 16.63 -8.37 -13.49
C LEU A 222 17.82 -7.97 -12.61
N GLN A 223 18.78 -8.87 -12.42
CA GLN A 223 19.97 -8.63 -11.59
C GLN A 223 20.74 -7.35 -11.95
N PRO A 224 20.96 -6.99 -13.24
CA PRO A 224 21.69 -5.77 -13.60
C PRO A 224 21.00 -4.47 -13.18
N PHE A 225 19.70 -4.50 -12.84
CA PHE A 225 18.94 -3.32 -12.40
C PHE A 225 18.97 -3.10 -10.89
N ILE A 226 19.65 -3.95 -10.12
CA ILE A 226 19.89 -3.75 -8.69
C ILE A 226 21.09 -2.82 -8.54
N LEU A 227 20.86 -1.57 -8.14
CA LEU A 227 21.91 -0.56 -7.99
C LEU A 227 22.69 -0.70 -6.67
N VAL A 228 22.03 -1.18 -5.62
CA VAL A 228 22.60 -1.43 -4.29
C VAL A 228 22.06 -2.77 -3.79
N ASP A 229 22.94 -3.71 -3.46
CA ASP A 229 22.59 -5.07 -3.04
C ASP A 229 23.22 -5.43 -1.68
N ASP A 230 22.47 -5.18 -0.61
CA ASP A 230 22.87 -5.51 0.77
C ASP A 230 22.33 -6.88 1.24
N SER A 231 21.90 -7.76 0.32
CA SER A 231 21.33 -9.08 0.66
C SER A 231 22.28 -9.95 1.50
N ASN A 232 23.59 -9.80 1.30
CA ASN A 232 24.63 -10.46 2.08
C ASN A 232 24.70 -9.96 3.54
N MET A 233 24.36 -8.69 3.79
CA MET A 233 24.29 -8.16 5.16
C MET A 233 23.02 -8.65 5.86
N ALA A 234 21.89 -8.63 5.15
CA ALA A 234 20.60 -9.11 5.67
C ALA A 234 20.67 -10.58 6.10
N SER A 235 21.32 -11.43 5.30
CA SER A 235 21.50 -12.86 5.61
C SER A 235 22.50 -13.15 6.73
N ARG A 236 23.42 -12.23 7.03
CA ARG A 236 24.41 -12.33 8.13
C ARG A 236 23.96 -11.66 9.42
N GLY A 237 22.84 -10.93 9.42
CA GLY A 237 22.27 -10.34 10.63
C GLY A 237 22.03 -11.41 11.70
N ARG A 238 22.45 -11.13 12.94
CA ARG A 238 22.43 -12.08 14.09
C ARG A 238 21.06 -12.72 14.36
N SER A 239 19.97 -12.20 13.78
CA SER A 239 18.62 -12.77 13.90
C SER A 239 18.34 -13.95 12.96
N ILE A 240 19.03 -14.10 11.82
CA ILE A 240 18.69 -15.13 10.82
C ILE A 240 19.68 -16.31 10.84
N SER A 241 20.99 -16.05 10.97
CA SER A 241 22.02 -17.10 10.88
C SER A 241 22.37 -17.77 12.23
N THR A 242 22.15 -17.10 13.36
CA THR A 242 22.53 -17.58 14.71
C THR A 242 21.36 -18.00 15.60
N ALA A 243 20.13 -17.73 15.20
CA ALA A 243 18.93 -18.13 15.95
C ALA A 243 18.69 -19.66 15.95
N SER A 244 19.38 -20.43 15.10
CA SER A 244 19.27 -21.90 15.12
C SER A 244 20.04 -22.56 16.27
N VAL A 245 20.89 -21.81 17.01
CA VAL A 245 21.81 -22.37 18.02
C VAL A 245 21.39 -22.04 19.45
N SER A 246 20.49 -21.08 19.66
CA SER A 246 19.99 -20.72 20.99
C SER A 246 18.48 -20.46 20.93
N ARG A 247 17.76 -20.88 21.97
CA ARG A 247 16.28 -20.78 22.12
C ARG A 247 15.79 -19.32 22.22
N GLY A 248 16.22 -18.44 21.32
CA GLY A 248 15.75 -17.07 21.20
C GLY A 248 14.71 -16.93 20.10
N LEU A 249 13.65 -16.15 20.35
CA LEU A 249 12.76 -15.72 19.28
C LEU A 249 13.54 -14.82 18.32
N SER A 250 13.48 -15.16 17.03
CA SER A 250 13.84 -14.23 15.96
C SER A 250 12.58 -13.51 15.49
N LEU A 251 12.54 -12.19 15.64
CA LEU A 251 11.44 -11.37 15.14
C LEU A 251 11.85 -10.77 13.80
N MET A 252 11.08 -11.05 12.75
CA MET A 252 11.19 -10.40 11.44
C MET A 252 9.92 -9.61 11.20
N SER A 253 10.04 -8.28 11.10
CA SER A 253 8.92 -7.39 10.76
C SER A 253 8.92 -7.12 9.25
N GLN A 254 7.78 -7.33 8.59
CA GLN A 254 7.59 -7.02 7.17
C GLN A 254 6.54 -5.91 7.02
N LEU A 255 6.93 -4.82 6.37
CA LEU A 255 6.01 -3.76 5.95
C LEU A 255 5.53 -4.08 4.52
N THR A 256 4.23 -4.31 4.37
CA THR A 256 3.62 -4.67 3.08
C THR A 256 3.33 -3.42 2.26
N ILE A 257 3.66 -3.45 0.97
CA ILE A 257 3.56 -2.28 0.08
C ILE A 257 2.32 -2.37 -0.84
N SER A 258 1.95 -3.57 -1.31
CA SER A 258 0.80 -3.76 -2.19
C SER A 258 0.08 -5.08 -1.94
N SER A 259 -1.22 -5.09 -2.22
CA SER A 259 -2.06 -6.28 -2.19
C SER A 259 -2.19 -6.88 -3.60
N GLY A 260 -1.69 -8.09 -3.77
CA GLY A 260 -1.52 -8.84 -5.02
C GLY A 260 -0.80 -10.16 -4.69
N PRO A 261 0.02 -10.76 -5.58
CA PRO A 261 0.90 -11.88 -5.18
C PRO A 261 1.82 -11.52 -3.99
N SER A 262 1.95 -10.23 -3.68
CA SER A 262 2.65 -9.64 -2.53
C SER A 262 1.82 -9.50 -1.24
N VAL A 263 0.87 -10.41 -0.96
CA VAL A 263 0.17 -10.60 0.35
C VAL A 263 -1.26 -10.02 0.43
N ARG A 264 -2.26 -10.86 0.77
CA ARG A 264 -3.51 -10.44 1.45
C ARG A 264 -3.20 -10.21 2.93
N PRO A 265 -3.88 -9.31 3.66
CA PRO A 265 -3.68 -9.15 5.09
C PRO A 265 -3.79 -10.51 5.78
N TRP A 266 -2.68 -11.00 6.34
CA TRP A 266 -2.71 -12.13 7.24
C TRP A 266 -3.52 -11.69 8.46
N GLN A 267 -4.76 -12.15 8.57
CA GLN A 267 -5.43 -12.18 9.87
C GLN A 267 -4.56 -13.04 10.80
N PRO A 268 -4.37 -12.65 12.07
CA PRO A 268 -3.55 -13.40 12.99
C PRO A 268 -4.18 -14.78 13.18
N ILE A 269 -3.53 -15.82 12.63
CA ILE A 269 -3.77 -17.19 13.07
C ILE A 269 -3.17 -17.26 14.47
N THR A 270 -3.99 -17.01 15.49
CA THR A 270 -3.69 -17.48 16.83
C THR A 270 -3.61 -19.00 16.73
N CYS A 271 -2.39 -19.55 16.74
CA CYS A 271 -2.18 -20.97 16.98
C CYS A 271 -2.66 -21.26 18.41
N GLY A 272 -3.94 -21.59 18.55
CA GLY A 272 -4.48 -22.17 19.76
C GLY A 272 -3.83 -23.54 19.96
N CYS A 273 -2.86 -23.62 20.87
CA CYS A 273 -2.48 -24.89 21.45
C CYS A 273 -3.74 -25.55 22.04
N PRO A 274 -4.09 -26.79 21.67
CA PRO A 274 -5.10 -27.52 22.41
C PRO A 274 -4.56 -27.82 23.81
N ARG A 275 -5.09 -27.12 24.83
CA ARG A 275 -4.95 -27.55 26.21
C ARG A 275 -5.72 -28.85 26.37
N VAL A 276 -5.00 -29.96 26.44
CA VAL A 276 -5.50 -31.22 27.00
C VAL A 276 -5.80 -30.96 28.48
N VAL A 277 -7.09 -30.87 28.81
CA VAL A 277 -7.56 -30.81 30.20
C VAL A 277 -7.75 -32.25 30.68
N TYR A 278 -6.82 -32.72 31.51
CA TYR A 278 -7.05 -33.92 32.32
C TYR A 278 -8.07 -33.57 33.42
N GLY A 279 -9.28 -34.09 33.29
CA GLY A 279 -10.30 -34.01 34.32
C GLY A 279 -10.03 -35.00 35.45
N GLY A 280 -9.40 -34.53 36.53
CA GLY A 280 -9.39 -35.22 37.82
C GLY A 280 -10.61 -34.80 38.64
N ARG A 281 -11.57 -35.70 38.84
CA ARG A 281 -12.59 -35.58 39.90
C ARG A 281 -11.93 -35.91 41.24
N ALA A 282 -12.00 -34.98 42.19
CA ALA A 282 -11.92 -35.30 43.60
C ALA A 282 -13.28 -34.89 44.22
N THR A 283 -14.02 -35.90 44.66
CA THR A 283 -14.93 -35.82 45.81
C THR A 283 -14.18 -36.34 47.02
#